data_AF-A0A146KEI1-F1
#
_entry.id   AF-A0A146KEI1-F1
#
_cell.length_a   1.000
_cell.length_b   1.000
_cell.length_c   1.000
_cell.angle_alpha   90.00
_cell.angle_beta   90.00
_cell.angle_gamma   90.00
#
_symmetry.space_group_name_H-M   'P 1'
#
loop_
_entity.id
_entity.type
_entity.pdbx_description
1 polymer ?
#
loop_
_entity_poly.entity_id
_entity_poly.type
_entity_poly.pdbx_seq_one_letter_code
_entity_poly.pdbx_strand_id
1 'polypeptide(L)'
;ILTQKIYLQQTMYHQKYNQSKVIQPLLATIQQRTGANLVVIPSNSFTGYLQQGFIYENDIRNLSKSNSLNMTMLALSGLEIQNLMQHLIYYSVCELRYDFPQQFGININYDQHSCQISFIDYCSWFVSQSYICKRWSQLKLKDNYLVVIDQDYFSQTEMKFQVVQKHLRMNTSILANHFINKFASDGISNQQQQHLNVQANQLTRFYVTSATLLCLGILGNYMIKQNKALSKK
;
A
#
# COMPACT_ATOMS: atom_id res chain seq x y z
N ILE A 1 -18.77 10.79 -24.81
CA ILE A 1 -18.20 10.77 -23.44
C ILE A 1 -17.14 9.68 -23.45
N LEU A 2 -15.86 10.02 -23.32
CA LEU A 2 -14.78 9.03 -23.26
C LEU A 2 -14.86 8.34 -21.90
N THR A 3 -15.26 7.07 -21.88
CA THR A 3 -15.26 6.27 -20.67
C THR A 3 -13.81 6.01 -20.27
N GLN A 4 -13.34 6.73 -19.25
CA GLN A 4 -12.00 6.53 -18.72
C GLN A 4 -11.90 5.11 -18.13
N LYS A 5 -10.74 4.48 -18.33
CA LYS A 5 -10.49 3.10 -17.92
C LYS A 5 -9.06 2.91 -17.48
N ILE A 6 -8.85 1.95 -16.59
CA ILE A 6 -7.52 1.46 -16.21
C ILE A 6 -7.39 0.00 -16.64
N TYR A 7 -6.17 -0.48 -16.86
CA TYR A 7 -5.91 -1.90 -17.14
C TYR A 7 -5.28 -2.55 -15.91
N LEU A 8 -5.92 -3.59 -15.38
CA LEU A 8 -5.38 -4.43 -14.33
C LEU A 8 -4.66 -5.64 -14.91
N GLN A 9 -3.43 -5.85 -14.48
CA GLN A 9 -2.66 -7.06 -14.81
C GLN A 9 -3.13 -8.33 -14.10
N GLN A 10 -3.79 -8.19 -12.95
CA GLN A 10 -4.28 -9.33 -12.18
C GLN A 10 -5.59 -8.96 -11.46
N THR A 11 -6.44 -9.96 -11.23
CA THR A 11 -7.63 -9.81 -10.41
C THR A 11 -7.23 -9.46 -8.97
N MET A 12 -7.87 -8.45 -8.39
CA MET A 12 -7.64 -8.02 -7.01
C MET A 12 -8.90 -8.22 -6.18
N TYR A 13 -8.75 -8.90 -5.05
CA TYR A 13 -9.87 -9.24 -4.17
C TYR A 13 -9.92 -8.32 -2.94
N HIS A 14 -11.13 -7.99 -2.53
CA HIS A 14 -11.32 -7.42 -1.20
C HIS A 14 -10.96 -8.44 -0.12
N GLN A 15 -10.23 -8.00 0.91
CA GLN A 15 -9.85 -8.83 2.05
C GLN A 15 -10.58 -8.31 3.28
N LYS A 16 -11.51 -9.11 3.82
CA LYS A 16 -12.34 -8.72 4.97
C LYS A 16 -11.55 -8.63 6.28
N TYR A 17 -10.57 -9.51 6.46
CA TYR A 17 -9.83 -9.69 7.72
C TYR A 17 -8.37 -9.19 7.65
N ASN A 18 -8.01 -8.43 6.61
CA ASN A 18 -6.67 -7.87 6.45
C ASN A 18 -6.71 -6.61 5.57
N GLN A 19 -5.58 -5.91 5.43
CA GLN A 19 -5.47 -4.75 4.55
C GLN A 19 -5.72 -5.09 3.09
N SER A 20 -6.74 -4.48 2.51
CA SER A 20 -7.18 -4.76 1.16
C SER A 20 -6.52 -3.83 0.14
N LYS A 21 -5.60 -4.37 -0.67
CA LYS A 21 -4.89 -3.61 -1.71
C LYS A 21 -5.82 -2.95 -2.74
N VAL A 22 -6.96 -3.57 -3.05
CA VAL A 22 -7.94 -3.03 -4.01
C VAL A 22 -8.66 -1.79 -3.48
N ILE A 23 -8.72 -1.60 -2.16
CA ILE A 23 -9.41 -0.48 -1.50
C ILE A 23 -8.45 0.69 -1.18
N GLN A 24 -7.15 0.42 -1.06
CA GLN A 24 -6.14 1.45 -0.77
C GLN A 24 -6.25 2.72 -1.63
N PRO A 25 -6.46 2.64 -2.96
CA PRO A 25 -6.52 3.85 -3.76
C PRO A 25 -7.86 4.62 -3.59
N LEU A 26 -8.94 3.96 -3.14
CA LEU A 26 -10.17 4.64 -2.71
C LEU A 26 -9.92 5.44 -1.42
N LEU A 27 -9.24 4.84 -0.43
CA LEU A 27 -8.90 5.55 0.81
C LEU A 27 -7.93 6.72 0.55
N ALA A 28 -6.98 6.55 -0.35
CA ALA A 28 -6.09 7.63 -0.80
C ALA A 28 -6.88 8.81 -1.41
N THR A 29 -7.96 8.51 -2.13
CA THR A 29 -8.84 9.56 -2.66
C THR A 29 -9.54 10.32 -1.54
N ILE A 30 -10.06 9.62 -0.53
CA ILE A 30 -10.67 10.25 0.66
C ILE A 30 -9.64 11.16 1.33
N GLN A 31 -8.43 10.67 1.57
CA GLN A 31 -7.32 11.44 2.15
C GLN A 31 -7.08 12.74 1.38
N GLN A 32 -6.94 12.67 0.06
CA GLN A 32 -6.64 13.83 -0.78
C GLN A 32 -7.76 14.86 -0.81
N ARG A 33 -9.02 14.43 -0.88
CA ARG A 33 -10.17 15.35 -0.92
C ARG A 33 -10.43 16.03 0.42
N THR A 34 -10.06 15.35 1.49
CA THR A 34 -10.29 15.84 2.85
C THR A 34 -9.10 16.61 3.41
N GLY A 35 -7.90 16.40 2.87
CA GLY A 35 -6.65 16.92 3.44
C GLY A 35 -6.26 16.24 4.74
N ALA A 36 -6.92 15.13 5.09
CA ALA A 36 -6.61 14.37 6.30
C ALA A 36 -5.21 13.76 6.22
N ASN A 37 -4.59 13.50 7.36
CA ASN A 37 -3.38 12.70 7.43
C ASN A 37 -3.72 11.22 7.28
N LEU A 38 -4.78 10.77 7.95
CA LEU A 38 -5.16 9.37 8.09
C LEU A 38 -6.62 9.14 7.69
N VAL A 39 -6.91 7.97 7.15
CA VAL A 39 -8.27 7.50 6.85
C VAL A 39 -8.46 6.11 7.44
N VAL A 40 -9.54 5.88 8.18
CA VAL A 40 -9.88 4.58 8.80
C VAL A 40 -11.36 4.26 8.54
N ILE A 41 -11.63 3.16 7.85
CA ILE A 41 -12.98 2.74 7.44
C ILE A 41 -13.12 1.23 7.67
N PRO A 42 -14.26 0.70 8.14
CA PRO A 42 -14.41 -0.73 8.35
C PRO A 42 -14.37 -1.51 7.03
N SER A 43 -13.80 -2.71 7.07
CA SER A 43 -13.72 -3.58 5.88
C SER A 43 -15.11 -3.90 5.31
N ASN A 44 -16.14 -3.97 6.16
CA ASN A 44 -17.50 -4.21 5.71
C ASN A 44 -18.11 -3.07 4.86
N SER A 45 -17.54 -1.86 4.83
CA SER A 45 -17.98 -0.82 3.90
C SER A 45 -17.70 -1.19 2.45
N PHE A 46 -16.85 -2.20 2.25
CA PHE A 46 -16.39 -2.65 0.94
C PHE A 46 -16.72 -4.14 0.69
N THR A 47 -16.71 -4.53 -0.57
CA THR A 47 -17.00 -5.89 -1.04
C THR A 47 -16.41 -6.13 -2.43
N GLY A 48 -16.51 -7.37 -2.90
CA GLY A 48 -16.25 -7.73 -4.28
C GLY A 48 -14.77 -7.82 -4.66
N TYR A 49 -14.51 -7.62 -5.95
CA TYR A 49 -13.21 -7.74 -6.58
C TYR A 49 -13.16 -6.88 -7.85
N LEU A 50 -11.96 -6.57 -8.31
CA LEU A 50 -11.74 -6.03 -9.65
C LEU A 50 -11.07 -7.09 -10.50
N GLN A 51 -11.70 -7.47 -11.62
CA GLN A 51 -11.18 -8.49 -12.52
C GLN A 51 -9.96 -7.98 -13.31
N GLN A 52 -9.04 -8.88 -13.66
CA GLN A 52 -8.00 -8.60 -14.65
C GLN A 52 -8.62 -8.03 -15.94
N GLY A 53 -7.98 -7.03 -16.54
CA GLY A 53 -8.42 -6.38 -17.77
C GLY A 53 -8.83 -4.93 -17.58
N PHE A 54 -9.69 -4.43 -18.46
CA PHE A 54 -10.16 -3.05 -18.38
C PHE A 54 -11.20 -2.88 -17.27
N ILE A 55 -10.93 -1.93 -16.38
CA ILE A 55 -11.79 -1.53 -15.27
C ILE A 55 -12.37 -0.16 -15.54
N TYR A 56 -13.67 -0.04 -15.28
CA TYR A 56 -14.47 1.16 -15.45
C TYR A 56 -14.97 1.70 -14.10
N GLU A 57 -15.54 2.92 -14.12
CA GLU A 57 -16.00 3.59 -12.90
C GLU A 57 -17.01 2.74 -12.13
N ASN A 58 -17.88 2.06 -12.89
CA ASN A 58 -18.94 1.22 -12.36
C ASN A 58 -18.38 0.03 -11.56
N ASP A 59 -17.28 -0.57 -12.02
CA ASP A 59 -16.63 -1.69 -11.35
C ASP A 59 -16.05 -1.26 -9.99
N ILE A 60 -15.43 -0.07 -9.95
CA ILE A 60 -14.88 0.51 -8.72
C ILE A 60 -15.99 0.94 -7.77
N ARG A 61 -17.07 1.54 -8.27
CA ARG A 61 -18.23 1.93 -7.46
C ARG A 61 -18.84 0.71 -6.76
N ASN A 62 -18.89 -0.43 -7.46
CA ASN A 62 -19.41 -1.69 -6.92
C ASN A 62 -18.53 -2.30 -5.82
N LEU A 63 -17.32 -1.79 -5.59
CA LEU A 63 -16.52 -2.17 -4.43
C LEU A 63 -17.08 -1.60 -3.12
N SER A 64 -17.82 -0.50 -3.15
CA SER A 64 -18.49 0.04 -1.97
C SER A 64 -19.89 -0.53 -1.82
N LYS A 65 -20.28 -0.93 -0.61
CA LYS A 65 -21.64 -1.45 -0.34
C LYS A 65 -22.73 -0.39 -0.36
N SER A 66 -22.35 0.88 -0.31
CA SER A 66 -23.24 2.04 -0.28
C SER A 66 -22.87 3.05 -1.37
N ASN A 67 -23.84 3.86 -1.80
CA ASN A 67 -23.62 4.98 -2.73
C ASN A 67 -22.90 6.17 -2.06
N SER A 68 -22.82 6.18 -0.73
CA SER A 68 -22.06 7.17 0.01
C SER A 68 -21.45 6.62 1.29
N LEU A 69 -20.25 7.10 1.62
CA LEU A 69 -19.59 6.84 2.90
C LEU A 69 -19.87 8.01 3.85
N ASN A 70 -20.32 7.70 5.06
CA ASN A 70 -20.58 8.67 6.12
C ASN A 70 -19.41 8.64 7.09
N MET A 71 -18.70 9.75 7.20
CA MET A 71 -17.45 9.82 7.93
C MET A 71 -17.42 11.06 8.81
N THR A 72 -16.58 11.03 9.83
CA THR A 72 -16.29 12.18 10.68
C THR A 72 -14.80 12.46 10.60
N MET A 73 -14.45 13.73 10.39
CA MET A 73 -13.08 14.19 10.51
C MET A 73 -12.86 14.74 11.91
N LEU A 74 -11.75 14.33 12.50
CA LEU A 74 -11.27 14.69 13.84
C LEU A 74 -9.82 15.16 13.74
N ALA A 75 -9.38 16.06 14.60
CA ALA A 75 -7.95 16.17 14.91
C ALA A 75 -7.69 15.29 16.13
N LEU A 76 -6.68 14.42 16.07
CA LEU A 76 -6.31 13.52 17.15
C LEU A 76 -4.82 13.63 17.42
N SER A 77 -4.41 13.57 18.69
CA SER A 77 -3.02 13.38 19.06
C SER A 77 -2.53 11.99 18.64
N GLY A 78 -1.21 11.83 18.47
CA GLY A 78 -0.62 10.52 18.20
C GLY A 78 -0.97 9.46 19.26
N LEU A 79 -1.10 9.86 20.53
CA LEU A 79 -1.57 8.98 21.60
C LEU A 79 -3.01 8.52 21.40
N GLU A 80 -3.92 9.44 21.05
CA GLU A 80 -5.32 9.10 20.77
C GLU A 80 -5.44 8.18 19.55
N ILE A 81 -4.61 8.39 18.52
CA ILE A 81 -4.54 7.51 17.34
C ILE A 81 -4.05 6.12 17.75
N GLN A 82 -3.02 6.02 18.57
CA GLN A 82 -2.54 4.74 19.07
C GLN A 82 -3.63 3.99 19.84
N ASN A 83 -4.34 4.68 20.74
CA ASN A 83 -5.43 4.10 21.51
C ASN A 83 -6.60 3.65 20.62
N LEU A 84 -6.96 4.47 19.63
CA LEU A 84 -8.00 4.15 18.65
C LEU A 84 -7.63 2.90 17.85
N MET A 85 -6.43 2.85 17.29
CA MET A 85 -5.99 1.68 16.51
C MET A 85 -5.84 0.45 17.39
N GLN A 86 -5.36 0.58 18.63
CA GLN A 86 -5.26 -0.51 19.58
C GLN A 86 -6.65 -1.11 19.87
N HIS A 87 -7.64 -0.25 20.09
CA HIS A 87 -9.03 -0.65 20.30
C HIS A 87 -9.58 -1.37 19.06
N LEU A 88 -9.47 -0.76 17.87
CA LEU A 88 -10.00 -1.34 16.63
C LEU A 88 -9.32 -2.68 16.27
N ILE A 89 -8.01 -2.80 16.44
CA ILE A 89 -7.28 -4.05 16.17
C ILE A 89 -7.65 -5.13 17.18
N TYR A 90 -7.71 -4.81 18.48
CA TYR A 90 -8.13 -5.76 19.51
C TYR A 90 -9.53 -6.32 19.23
N TYR A 91 -10.50 -5.43 18.95
CA TYR A 91 -11.87 -5.86 18.73
C TYR A 91 -12.12 -6.53 17.38
N SER A 92 -11.28 -6.28 16.37
CA SER A 92 -11.42 -6.91 15.05
C SER A 92 -10.64 -8.20 14.88
N VAL A 93 -9.50 -8.36 15.57
CA VAL A 93 -8.62 -9.53 15.42
C VAL A 93 -8.78 -10.52 16.57
N CYS A 94 -8.80 -10.06 17.82
CA CYS A 94 -8.85 -10.93 19.00
C CYS A 94 -10.29 -11.26 19.40
N GLU A 95 -11.15 -10.25 19.50
CA GLU A 95 -12.55 -10.45 19.93
C GLU A 95 -13.51 -10.75 18.77
N LEU A 96 -13.09 -10.49 17.53
CA LEU A 96 -13.90 -10.66 16.31
C LEU A 96 -15.29 -9.96 16.36
N ARG A 97 -15.40 -8.89 17.16
CA ARG A 97 -16.63 -8.11 17.33
C ARG A 97 -16.78 -7.01 16.27
N TYR A 98 -15.66 -6.49 15.77
CA TYR A 98 -15.64 -5.45 14.73
C TYR A 98 -15.05 -5.98 13.43
N ASP A 99 -15.43 -5.34 12.33
CA ASP A 99 -14.76 -5.57 11.06
C ASP A 99 -13.33 -5.02 11.11
N PHE A 100 -12.43 -5.59 10.30
CA PHE A 100 -11.03 -5.18 10.27
C PHE A 100 -10.89 -3.75 9.74
N PRO A 101 -10.13 -2.86 10.41
CA PRO A 101 -9.96 -1.49 9.96
C PRO A 101 -9.19 -1.46 8.65
N GLN A 102 -9.78 -0.91 7.58
CA GLN A 102 -9.04 -0.52 6.39
C GLN A 102 -8.46 0.85 6.63
N GLN A 103 -7.15 0.98 6.52
CA GLN A 103 -6.45 2.24 6.82
C GLN A 103 -5.64 2.76 5.64
N PHE A 104 -5.49 4.08 5.59
CA PHE A 104 -4.57 4.76 4.70
C PHE A 104 -3.82 5.86 5.45
N GLY A 105 -2.55 6.04 5.11
CA GLY A 105 -1.65 7.01 5.75
C GLY A 105 -0.99 6.53 7.05
N ILE A 106 -1.32 5.33 7.52
CA ILE A 106 -0.58 4.65 8.59
C ILE A 106 -0.23 3.21 8.20
N ASN A 107 0.89 2.74 8.74
CA ASN A 107 1.23 1.33 8.86
C ASN A 107 1.26 0.98 10.34
N ILE A 108 0.61 -0.12 10.70
CA ILE A 108 0.53 -0.58 12.09
C ILE A 108 1.29 -1.88 12.18
N ASN A 109 2.27 -1.93 13.07
CA ASN A 109 2.89 -3.17 13.46
C ASN A 109 2.25 -3.66 14.75
N TYR A 110 1.61 -4.81 14.69
CA TYR A 110 0.95 -5.44 15.83
C TYR A 110 1.18 -6.95 15.81
N ASP A 111 1.21 -7.53 16.99
CA ASP A 111 1.28 -8.97 17.16
C ASP A 111 -0.13 -9.57 17.01
N GLN A 112 -0.29 -10.53 16.10
CA GLN A 112 -1.61 -11.10 15.78
C GLN A 112 -2.17 -12.01 16.88
N HIS A 113 -1.36 -12.48 17.82
CA HIS A 113 -1.79 -13.37 18.90
C HIS A 113 -2.23 -12.59 20.14
N SER A 114 -1.53 -11.51 20.46
CA SER A 114 -1.83 -10.62 21.59
C SER A 114 -2.66 -9.40 21.20
N CYS A 115 -2.78 -9.11 19.90
CA CYS A 115 -3.37 -7.89 19.33
C CYS A 115 -2.75 -6.59 19.85
N GLN A 116 -1.54 -6.64 20.41
CA GLN A 116 -0.82 -5.49 20.93
C GLN A 116 -0.10 -4.77 19.79
N ILE A 117 -0.28 -3.45 19.69
CA ILE A 117 0.45 -2.61 18.75
C ILE A 117 1.85 -2.34 19.30
N SER A 118 2.89 -2.70 18.54
CA SER A 118 4.28 -2.39 18.87
C SER A 118 4.64 -0.95 18.48
N PHE A 119 4.28 -0.54 17.27
CA PHE A 119 4.45 0.84 16.80
C PHE A 119 3.52 1.15 15.63
N ILE A 120 3.33 2.44 15.40
CA ILE A 120 2.59 2.97 14.25
C ILE A 120 3.55 3.89 13.49
N ASP A 121 3.70 3.64 12.20
CA ASP A 121 4.32 4.58 11.28
C ASP A 121 3.24 5.37 10.57
N TYR A 122 3.41 6.68 10.43
CA TYR A 122 2.57 7.52 9.61
C TYR A 122 3.32 7.95 8.34
N CYS A 123 2.56 8.14 7.27
CA CYS A 123 3.10 8.66 6.03
C CYS A 123 3.25 10.19 6.13
N SER A 124 4.49 10.67 6.20
CA SER A 124 4.77 12.10 6.25
C SER A 124 4.95 12.74 4.87
N TRP A 125 5.01 11.92 3.81
CA TRP A 125 5.09 12.41 2.44
C TRP A 125 4.55 11.39 1.43
N PHE A 126 3.48 11.77 0.71
CA PHE A 126 2.91 11.02 -0.41
C PHE A 126 3.44 11.52 -1.76
N VAL A 127 3.50 10.63 -2.75
CA VAL A 127 3.67 11.05 -4.14
C VAL A 127 2.40 11.74 -4.60
N SER A 128 2.51 12.92 -5.20
CA SER A 128 1.35 13.71 -5.65
C SER A 128 0.44 12.95 -6.63
N GLN A 129 0.96 11.98 -7.38
CA GLN A 129 0.25 11.19 -8.38
C GLN A 129 -0.02 9.73 -7.96
N SER A 130 0.42 9.29 -6.77
CA SER A 130 0.26 7.90 -6.34
C SER A 130 -0.33 7.76 -4.94
N TYR A 131 -0.88 6.58 -4.65
CA TYR A 131 -1.27 6.17 -3.29
C TYR A 131 -0.06 5.66 -2.48
N ILE A 132 1.12 5.57 -3.12
CA ILE A 132 2.36 5.12 -2.49
C ILE A 132 2.93 6.21 -1.58
N CYS A 133 3.22 5.84 -0.33
CA CYS A 133 3.97 6.67 0.58
C CYS A 133 5.47 6.67 0.23
N LYS A 134 6.11 7.85 0.23
CA LYS A 134 7.56 7.98 0.02
C LYS A 134 8.36 7.99 1.32
N ARG A 135 7.77 8.49 2.40
CA ARG A 135 8.45 8.61 3.70
C ARG A 135 7.54 8.18 4.83
N TRP A 136 7.87 7.03 5.40
CA TRP A 136 7.32 6.56 6.67
C TRP A 136 8.11 7.16 7.82
N SER A 137 7.42 7.51 8.88
CA SER A 137 8.02 8.04 10.10
C SER A 137 7.21 7.54 11.28
N GLN A 138 7.87 7.22 12.39
CA GLN A 138 7.17 6.79 13.58
C GLN A 138 6.20 7.89 14.05
N LEU A 139 4.98 7.48 14.38
CA LEU A 139 3.94 8.35 14.90
C LEU A 139 4.41 8.99 16.21
N LYS A 140 4.46 10.32 16.23
CA LYS A 140 4.80 11.08 17.43
C LYS A 140 3.55 11.26 18.29
N LEU A 141 3.60 10.80 19.54
CA LEU A 141 2.45 10.74 20.44
C LEU A 141 1.86 12.11 20.82
N LYS A 142 2.69 13.17 20.80
CA LYS A 142 2.29 14.54 21.18
C LYS A 142 1.85 15.41 20.00
N ASP A 143 2.11 14.98 18.77
CA ASP A 143 1.73 15.74 17.58
C ASP A 143 0.25 15.48 17.26
N ASN A 144 -0.41 16.45 16.63
CA ASN A 144 -1.80 16.34 16.20
C ASN A 144 -1.90 16.00 14.71
N TYR A 145 -2.86 15.16 14.37
CA TYR A 145 -3.11 14.70 13.01
C TYR A 145 -4.60 14.75 12.71
N LEU A 146 -4.95 15.10 11.47
CA LEU A 146 -6.31 15.02 10.96
C LEU A 146 -6.62 13.57 10.56
N VAL A 147 -7.68 13.02 11.14
CA VAL A 147 -8.12 11.65 10.94
C VAL A 147 -9.55 11.67 10.42
N VAL A 148 -9.78 11.01 9.30
CA VAL A 148 -11.12 10.69 8.80
C VAL A 148 -11.46 9.28 9.24
N ILE A 149 -12.52 9.14 10.01
CA ILE A 149 -13.01 7.85 10.49
C ILE A 149 -14.45 7.64 10.02
N ASP A 150 -14.81 6.42 9.65
CA ASP A 150 -16.20 6.07 9.37
C ASP A 150 -17.09 6.27 10.61
N GLN A 151 -18.34 6.69 10.39
CA GLN A 151 -19.29 6.98 11.45
C GLN A 151 -19.59 5.75 12.33
N ASP A 152 -19.58 4.55 11.77
CA ASP A 152 -19.87 3.33 12.53
C ASP A 152 -18.78 3.09 13.58
N TYR A 153 -17.50 3.17 13.19
CA TYR A 153 -16.41 3.10 14.16
C TYR A 153 -16.45 4.25 15.16
N PHE A 154 -16.69 5.48 14.71
CA PHE A 154 -16.79 6.62 15.61
C PHE A 154 -17.86 6.43 16.69
N SER A 155 -19.02 5.90 16.32
CA SER A 155 -20.13 5.67 17.26
C SER A 155 -19.93 4.47 18.19
N GLN A 156 -19.16 3.47 17.75
CA GLN A 156 -18.91 2.24 18.51
C GLN A 156 -17.76 2.38 19.51
N THR A 157 -16.81 3.29 19.26
CA THR A 157 -15.71 3.52 20.19
C THR A 157 -16.20 4.31 21.40
N GLU A 158 -15.97 3.80 22.61
CA GLU A 158 -16.23 4.54 23.87
C GLU A 158 -15.24 5.70 24.12
N MET A 159 -14.37 5.98 23.14
CA MET A 159 -13.36 7.01 23.24
C MET A 159 -13.99 8.40 23.21
N LYS A 160 -13.65 9.22 24.22
CA LYS A 160 -14.05 10.62 24.28
C LYS A 160 -13.01 11.48 23.53
N PHE A 161 -13.33 11.87 22.30
CA PHE A 161 -12.48 12.75 21.51
C PHE A 161 -12.74 14.22 21.86
N GLN A 162 -11.68 14.98 22.16
CA GLN A 162 -11.78 16.38 22.60
C GLN A 162 -11.63 17.39 21.45
N VAL A 163 -12.15 17.17 20.23
CA VAL A 163 -11.70 17.96 19.06
C VAL A 163 -12.77 18.24 18.01
N VAL A 164 -12.46 19.18 17.11
CA VAL A 164 -13.20 19.61 15.91
C VAL A 164 -13.78 18.41 15.17
N GLN A 165 -15.11 18.32 15.19
CA GLN A 165 -15.88 17.33 14.45
C GLN A 165 -16.42 17.99 13.19
N LYS A 166 -16.02 17.46 12.03
CA LYS A 166 -16.68 17.78 10.76
C LYS A 166 -17.27 16.50 10.19
N HIS A 167 -18.59 16.45 10.09
CA HIS A 167 -19.26 15.37 9.38
C HIS A 167 -19.08 15.52 7.88
N LEU A 168 -18.75 14.40 7.24
CA LEU A 168 -18.46 14.30 5.82
C LEU A 168 -19.33 13.22 5.22
N ARG A 169 -19.95 13.52 4.08
CA ARG A 169 -20.61 12.54 3.24
C ARG A 169 -19.95 12.54 1.88
N MET A 170 -19.38 11.40 1.49
CA MET A 170 -18.67 11.30 0.22
C MET A 170 -19.37 10.32 -0.72
N ASN A 171 -19.69 10.80 -1.93
CA ASN A 171 -20.31 10.00 -2.98
C ASN A 171 -19.27 9.05 -3.62
N THR A 172 -19.61 7.77 -3.73
CA THR A 172 -18.70 6.73 -4.23
C THR A 172 -18.42 6.84 -5.73
N SER A 173 -19.29 7.45 -6.53
CA SER A 173 -18.97 7.79 -7.93
C SER A 173 -17.83 8.81 -8.02
N ILE A 174 -17.79 9.79 -7.12
CA ILE A 174 -16.67 10.76 -7.11
C ILE A 174 -15.36 10.05 -6.74
N LEU A 175 -15.44 9.10 -5.80
CA LEU A 175 -14.28 8.27 -5.43
C LEU A 175 -13.79 7.41 -6.59
N ALA A 176 -14.71 6.74 -7.28
CA ALA A 176 -14.41 5.89 -8.43
C ALA A 176 -13.81 6.68 -9.61
N ASN A 177 -14.36 7.86 -9.89
CA ASN A 177 -13.85 8.73 -10.95
C ASN A 177 -12.42 9.20 -10.63
N HIS A 178 -12.16 9.65 -9.39
CA HIS A 178 -10.82 10.07 -9.00
C HIS A 178 -9.82 8.91 -8.97
N PHE A 179 -10.26 7.72 -8.56
CA PHE A 179 -9.48 6.49 -8.64
C PHE A 179 -9.00 6.25 -10.07
N ILE A 180 -9.91 6.29 -11.06
CA ILE A 180 -9.53 6.08 -12.46
C ILE A 180 -8.57 7.16 -12.94
N ASN A 181 -8.89 8.44 -12.71
CA ASN A 181 -8.06 9.54 -13.18
C ASN A 181 -6.65 9.51 -12.62
N LYS A 182 -6.51 9.17 -11.34
CA LYS A 182 -5.24 9.26 -10.64
C LYS A 182 -4.40 7.99 -10.76
N PHE A 183 -5.04 6.82 -10.82
CA PHE A 183 -4.34 5.55 -10.91
C PHE A 183 -4.20 5.02 -12.34
N ALA A 184 -4.83 5.66 -13.33
CA ALA A 184 -4.53 5.42 -14.75
C ALA A 184 -3.05 5.67 -15.07
N SER A 185 -2.41 6.67 -14.44
CA SER A 185 -0.99 7.01 -14.64
C SER A 185 -0.02 6.18 -13.79
N ASP A 186 -0.48 5.63 -12.66
CA ASP A 186 0.36 4.86 -11.75
C ASP A 186 0.72 3.47 -12.27
N GLY A 187 0.05 3.01 -13.33
CA GLY A 187 0.31 1.72 -13.93
C GLY A 187 0.13 0.59 -12.91
N ILE A 188 -1.01 -0.08 -12.97
CA ILE A 188 -1.07 -1.50 -12.57
C ILE A 188 -0.37 -2.28 -13.71
N SER A 189 0.91 -1.94 -13.88
CA SER A 189 1.86 -2.36 -14.89
C SER A 189 3.28 -2.31 -14.33
N ASN A 190 3.51 -2.91 -13.16
CA ASN A 190 4.86 -3.19 -12.70
C ASN A 190 5.33 -4.54 -13.26
N GLN A 191 5.54 -4.64 -14.58
CA GLN A 191 6.41 -5.69 -15.15
C GLN A 191 7.10 -5.38 -16.49
N GLN A 192 7.08 -4.16 -17.03
CA GLN A 192 8.01 -3.84 -18.13
C GLN A 192 9.46 -3.60 -17.67
N GLN A 193 9.74 -3.47 -16.37
CA GLN A 193 11.12 -3.39 -15.84
C GLN A 193 11.70 -4.70 -15.31
N GLN A 194 10.90 -5.76 -15.13
CA GLN A 194 11.45 -7.06 -14.67
C GLN A 194 11.97 -7.92 -15.83
N HIS A 195 11.39 -7.85 -17.04
CA HIS A 195 11.92 -8.59 -18.19
C HIS A 195 13.21 -7.98 -18.78
N LEU A 196 13.41 -6.66 -18.68
CA LEU A 196 14.66 -6.02 -19.12
C LEU A 196 15.83 -6.28 -18.15
N ASN A 197 15.58 -6.38 -16.84
CA ASN A 197 16.64 -6.67 -15.86
C ASN A 197 17.04 -8.16 -15.80
N VAL A 198 16.14 -9.09 -16.10
CA VAL A 198 16.50 -10.52 -16.21
C VAL A 198 17.34 -10.79 -17.46
N GLN A 199 17.04 -10.13 -18.59
CA GLN A 199 17.89 -10.23 -19.79
C GLN A 199 19.24 -9.53 -19.63
N ALA A 200 19.29 -8.37 -18.96
CA ALA A 200 20.55 -7.69 -18.66
C ALA A 200 21.45 -8.52 -17.73
N ASN A 201 20.91 -9.13 -16.67
CA ASN A 201 21.67 -9.97 -15.74
C ASN A 201 22.13 -11.31 -16.34
N GLN A 202 21.38 -11.87 -17.31
CA GLN A 202 21.82 -13.07 -18.03
C GLN A 202 22.93 -12.75 -19.03
N LEU A 203 22.89 -11.58 -19.69
CA LEU A 203 23.97 -11.11 -20.56
C LEU A 203 25.25 -10.80 -19.75
N THR A 204 25.18 -10.07 -18.62
CA THR A 204 26.38 -9.83 -17.79
C THR A 204 26.97 -11.12 -17.21
N ARG A 205 26.14 -12.10 -16.80
CA ARG A 205 26.65 -13.40 -16.35
C ARG A 205 27.36 -14.15 -17.48
N PHE A 206 26.89 -14.06 -18.72
CA PHE A 206 27.55 -14.67 -19.88
C PHE A 206 28.88 -13.99 -20.21
N TYR A 207 28.95 -12.65 -20.17
CA TYR A 207 30.21 -11.93 -20.44
C TYR A 207 31.26 -12.16 -19.35
N VAL A 208 30.85 -12.22 -18.07
CA VAL A 208 31.77 -12.45 -16.95
C VAL A 208 32.33 -13.87 -16.97
N THR A 209 31.52 -14.90 -17.24
CA THR A 209 32.03 -16.29 -17.34
C THR A 209 32.94 -16.46 -18.56
N SER A 210 32.62 -15.83 -19.69
CA SER A 210 33.44 -15.88 -20.92
C SER A 210 34.81 -15.22 -20.74
N ALA A 211 34.85 -14.03 -20.10
CA ALA A 211 36.10 -13.33 -19.83
C ALA A 211 36.98 -14.07 -18.81
N THR A 212 36.37 -14.71 -17.81
CA THR A 212 37.12 -15.48 -16.79
C THR A 212 37.75 -16.74 -17.39
N LEU A 213 37.06 -17.44 -18.29
CA LEU A 213 37.59 -18.61 -19.01
C LEU A 213 38.75 -18.23 -19.96
N LEU A 214 38.65 -17.09 -20.65
CA LEU A 214 39.74 -16.57 -21.48
C LEU A 214 40.98 -16.20 -20.64
N CYS A 215 40.80 -15.54 -19.49
CA CYS A 215 41.90 -15.21 -18.59
C CYS A 215 42.59 -16.46 -18.01
N LEU A 216 41.81 -17.49 -17.63
CA LEU A 216 42.36 -18.76 -17.15
C LEU A 216 43.08 -19.55 -18.26
N GLY A 217 42.59 -19.50 -19.50
CA GLY A 217 43.26 -20.12 -20.65
C GLY A 217 44.60 -19.46 -20.99
N ILE A 218 44.70 -18.13 -20.87
CA ILE A 218 45.94 -17.38 -21.09
C ILE A 218 46.95 -17.67 -19.97
N LEU A 219 46.51 -17.67 -18.71
CA LEU A 219 47.38 -17.98 -17.55
C LEU A 219 47.86 -19.45 -17.57
N GLY A 220 46.99 -20.39 -17.95
CA GLY A 220 47.35 -21.80 -18.10
C GLY A 220 48.43 -22.02 -19.16
N ASN A 221 48.30 -21.37 -20.33
CA ASN A 221 49.32 -21.44 -21.38
C ASN A 221 50.64 -20.79 -20.98
N TYR A 222 50.60 -19.72 -20.18
CA TYR A 222 51.82 -19.07 -19.67
C TYR A 222 52.57 -19.97 -18.68
N MET A 223 51.85 -20.62 -17.75
CA MET A 223 52.47 -21.55 -16.78
C MET A 223 53.03 -22.82 -17.44
N ILE A 224 52.37 -23.36 -18.47
CA ILE A 224 52.88 -24.52 -19.24
C ILE A 224 54.18 -24.15 -19.99
N LYS A 225 54.27 -22.93 -20.55
CA LYS A 225 55.50 -22.45 -21.20
C LYS A 225 56.65 -22.26 -20.20
N GLN A 226 56.40 -21.75 -18.99
CA GLN A 226 57.45 -21.63 -17.97
C GLN A 226 57.95 -22.99 -17.46
N ASN A 227 57.07 -23.96 -17.25
CA ASN A 227 57.50 -25.30 -16.80
C ASN A 227 58.35 -26.04 -17.86
N LYS A 228 58.07 -25.84 -19.16
CA LYS A 228 58.94 -26.38 -20.24
C LYS A 228 60.30 -25.70 -20.31
N ALA A 229 60.43 -24.44 -19.86
CA ALA A 229 61.71 -23.74 -19.81
C ALA A 229 62.57 -24.18 -18.61
N LEU A 230 61.95 -24.55 -17.48
CA LEU A 230 62.63 -25.04 -16.28
C LEU A 230 63.09 -26.50 -16.40
N SER A 231 62.44 -27.32 -17.24
CA SER A 231 62.81 -28.72 -17.50
C SER A 231 64.03 -28.91 -18.42
N LYS A 232 64.61 -27.83 -18.96
CA LYS A 232 65.77 -27.86 -19.87
C LYS A 232 67.07 -27.33 -19.24
N LYS A 233 67.16 -27.31 -17.91
CA LYS A 233 68.41 -27.11 -17.17
C LYS A 233 68.77 -28.36 -16.40
#